data_AF-A0A6M2AYA0-F1
#
_entry.id   AF-A0A6M2AYA0-F1
#
_cell.length_a   1.000
_cell.length_b   1.000
_cell.length_c   1.000
_cell.angle_alpha   90.00
_cell.angle_beta   90.00
_cell.angle_gamma   90.00
#
_symmetry.space_group_name_H-M   'P 1'
#
loop_
_entity.id
_entity.type
_entity.pdbx_description
1 polymer ?
#
loop_
_entity_poly.entity_id
_entity_poly.type
_entity_poly.pdbx_seq_one_letter_code
_entity_poly.pdbx_strand_id
1 'polypeptide(L)'
;MMRLLIYMLETSGHRIVSNNEIMIQVWENHLVSASSQRLWQVMRELKKKLSLPGLPEEFIMRIESKGYFLKCIDHDSQKLRSFFGWFLIADF
;
A
#
# COMPACT_ATOMS: atom_id res chain seq x y z
N MET A 1 2.58 -2.56 -8.88
CA MET A 1 1.63 -1.88 -7.97
C MET A 1 1.13 -2.83 -6.90
N MET A 2 0.73 -4.07 -7.24
CA MET A 2 0.26 -5.06 -6.26
C MET A 2 1.28 -5.39 -5.16
N ARG A 3 2.56 -5.54 -5.51
CA ARG A 3 3.65 -5.74 -4.52
C ARG A 3 3.73 -4.64 -3.47
N LEU A 4 3.54 -3.38 -3.88
CA LEU A 4 3.52 -2.25 -2.95
C LEU A 4 2.39 -2.39 -1.94
N LEU A 5 1.19 -2.72 -2.43
CA LEU A 5 0.01 -2.90 -1.58
C LEU A 5 0.20 -4.04 -0.58
N ILE A 6 0.64 -5.21 -1.06
CA ILE A 6 0.93 -6.38 -0.20
C ILE A 6 1.96 -6.00 0.86
N TYR A 7 3.08 -5.42 0.44
CA TYR A 7 4.14 -5.01 1.35
C TYR A 7 3.63 -4.05 2.43
N MET A 8 2.84 -3.04 2.05
CA MET A 8 2.25 -2.12 3.02
C MET A 8 1.31 -2.85 3.98
N LEU A 9 0.42 -3.72 3.50
CA LEU A 9 -0.51 -4.47 4.35
C LEU A 9 0.22 -5.35 5.38
N GLU A 10 1.34 -5.96 4.99
CA GLU A 10 2.16 -6.79 5.87
C GLU A 10 2.95 -5.96 6.90
N THR A 11 3.45 -4.78 6.52
CA THR A 11 4.38 -4.01 7.36
C THR A 11 3.77 -2.88 8.17
N SER A 12 2.66 -2.29 7.74
CA SER A 12 2.21 -0.99 8.24
C SER A 12 1.00 -1.01 9.15
N GLY A 13 0.56 -2.19 9.59
CA GLY A 13 -0.46 -2.31 10.65
C GLY A 13 -0.11 -1.58 11.95
N HIS A 14 1.17 -1.29 12.22
CA HIS A 14 1.62 -0.66 13.46
C HIS A 14 2.75 0.38 13.33
N ARG A 15 3.24 0.69 12.11
CA ARG A 15 4.38 1.61 11.95
C ARG A 15 4.39 2.40 10.65
N ILE A 16 5.07 3.54 10.70
CA ILE A 16 5.40 4.34 9.51
C ILE A 16 6.50 3.62 8.75
N VAL A 17 6.28 3.41 7.45
CA VAL A 17 7.24 2.78 6.54
C VAL A 17 7.89 3.88 5.71
N SER A 18 9.24 3.94 5.74
CA SER A 18 9.98 5.01 5.07
C SER A 18 10.01 4.85 3.55
N ASN A 19 10.20 5.96 2.82
CA ASN A 19 10.33 5.91 1.36
C ASN A 19 11.48 4.99 0.91
N ASN A 20 12.63 5.06 1.58
CA ASN A 20 13.80 4.23 1.26
C ASN A 20 13.51 2.76 1.48
N GLU A 21 12.87 2.41 2.59
CA GLU A 21 12.48 1.03 2.89
C GLU A 21 11.52 0.48 1.83
N ILE A 22 10.51 1.25 1.42
CA ILE A 22 9.61 0.86 0.35
C ILE A 22 10.37 0.69 -0.97
N MET A 23 11.29 1.61 -1.29
CA MET A 23 12.09 1.55 -2.51
C MET A 23 12.92 0.26 -2.60
N ILE A 24 13.58 -0.09 -1.50
CA ILE A 24 14.41 -1.31 -1.40
C ILE A 24 13.53 -2.57 -1.47
N GLN A 25 12.52 -2.67 -0.62
CA GLN A 25 11.75 -3.90 -0.43
C GLN A 25 10.81 -4.20 -1.59
N VAL A 26 10.24 -3.17 -2.24
CA VAL A 26 9.26 -3.36 -3.30
C VAL A 26 9.89 -3.43 -4.69
N TRP A 27 11.08 -2.84 -4.90
CA TRP A 27 11.70 -2.75 -6.22
C TRP A 27 13.15 -3.24 -6.27
N GLU A 28 14.07 -2.70 -5.47
CA GLU A 28 15.50 -2.99 -5.63
C GLU A 28 15.84 -4.45 -5.31
N ASN A 29 15.23 -5.03 -4.28
CA ASN A 29 15.34 -6.46 -3.95
C ASN A 29 14.79 -7.39 -5.05
N HIS A 30 14.07 -6.84 -6.02
CA HIS A 30 13.52 -7.54 -7.16
C HIS A 30 14.18 -7.13 -8.49
N LEU A 31 15.36 -6.49 -8.44
CA LEU A 31 16.13 -6.05 -9.61
C LEU A 31 15.38 -5.02 -10.47
N VAL A 32 14.43 -4.31 -9.88
CA VAL A 32 13.66 -3.27 -10.55
C VAL A 32 14.12 -1.90 -10.02
N SER A 33 14.41 -0.96 -10.92
CA SER A 33 14.87 0.37 -10.50
C SER A 33 13.80 1.13 -9.71
N ALA A 34 14.16 1.54 -8.50
CA ALA A 34 13.35 2.43 -7.68
C ALA A 34 13.67 3.91 -7.99
N SER A 35 12.69 4.78 -7.78
CA SER A 35 12.92 6.23 -7.74
C SER A 35 11.80 6.89 -6.93
N SER A 36 12.09 8.06 -6.36
CA SER A 36 11.08 8.85 -5.63
C SER A 36 9.87 9.19 -6.52
N GLN A 37 10.10 9.46 -7.80
CA GLN A 37 9.03 9.74 -8.77
C GLN A 37 8.17 8.50 -9.01
N ARG A 38 8.80 7.33 -9.17
CA ARG A 38 8.09 6.05 -9.34
C ARG A 38 7.25 5.72 -8.11
N LEU A 39 7.81 5.87 -6.91
CA LEU A 39 7.10 5.66 -5.66
C LEU A 39 5.85 6.56 -5.59
N TRP A 40 6.00 7.86 -5.90
CA TRP A 40 4.89 8.81 -5.90
C TRP A 40 3.80 8.42 -6.90
N GLN A 41 4.17 8.06 -8.14
CA GLN A 41 3.22 7.64 -9.17
C GLN A 41 2.44 6.39 -8.73
N VAL A 42 3.13 5.35 -8.27
CA VAL A 42 2.49 4.09 -7.88
C VAL A 42 1.62 4.28 -6.63
N MET A 43 2.05 5.10 -5.66
CA MET A 43 1.22 5.45 -4.50
C MET A 43 -0.05 6.20 -4.89
N ARG A 44 0.05 7.16 -5.81
CA ARG A 44 -1.10 7.94 -6.28
C ARG A 44 -2.10 7.04 -7.01
N GLU A 45 -1.64 6.18 -7.89
CA GLU A 45 -2.50 5.23 -8.61
C GLU A 45 -3.10 4.19 -7.66
N LEU A 46 -2.35 3.75 -6.66
CA LEU A 46 -2.85 2.85 -5.63
C LEU A 46 -3.98 3.50 -4.82
N LYS A 47 -3.80 4.73 -4.35
CA LYS A 47 -4.85 5.48 -3.64
C LYS A 47 -6.12 5.64 -4.47
N LYS A 48 -5.99 5.99 -5.76
CA LYS A 48 -7.15 6.09 -6.67
C LYS A 48 -7.91 4.76 -6.78
N LYS A 49 -7.19 3.65 -6.94
CA LYS A 49 -7.81 2.32 -7.04
C LYS A 49 -8.46 1.85 -5.74
N LEU A 50 -7.97 2.34 -4.59
CA LEU A 50 -8.53 2.05 -3.27
C LEU A 50 -9.62 3.05 -2.83
N SER A 51 -9.89 4.08 -3.62
CA SER A 51 -10.97 5.06 -3.42
C SER A 51 -12.35 4.47 -3.75
N LEU A 52 -12.65 3.29 -3.19
CA LEU A 52 -13.87 2.52 -3.40
C LEU A 52 -14.81 2.66 -2.19
N PRO A 53 -16.13 2.51 -2.38
CA PRO A 53 -17.10 2.55 -1.28
C PRO A 53 -16.77 1.49 -0.22
N GLY A 54 -16.48 1.94 1.01
CA GLY A 54 -16.16 1.07 2.15
C GLY A 54 -14.68 1.06 2.57
N LEU A 55 -13.80 1.75 1.86
CA LEU A 55 -12.44 2.07 2.32
C LEU A 55 -12.37 3.54 2.75
N PRO A 56 -11.76 3.86 3.91
CA PRO A 56 -11.58 5.25 4.32
C PRO A 56 -10.61 5.95 3.37
N GLU A 57 -10.88 7.22 3.07
CA GLU A 57 -10.02 8.05 2.21
C GLU A 57 -8.59 8.16 2.75
N GLU A 58 -8.44 8.07 4.08
CA GLU A 58 -7.18 8.06 4.82
C GLU A 58 -6.56 6.66 4.96
N PHE A 59 -6.98 5.67 4.17
CA PHE A 59 -6.45 4.31 4.30
C PHE A 59 -4.92 4.27 4.14
N ILE A 60 -4.37 5.03 3.17
CA ILE A 60 -2.93 5.28 3.02
C ILE A 60 -2.64 6.75 3.35
N MET A 61 -2.02 7.00 4.50
CA MET A 61 -1.58 8.34 4.91
C MET A 61 -0.12 8.56 4.54
N ARG A 62 0.20 9.78 4.08
CA ARG A 62 1.59 10.21 3.90
C ARG A 62 1.98 11.06 5.10
N ILE A 63 3.08 10.69 5.75
CA ILE A 63 3.68 11.45 6.84
C ILE A 63 4.87 12.21 6.26
N GLU A 64 4.79 13.53 6.28
CA GLU A 64 5.84 14.41 5.74
C GLU A 64 7.20 14.06 6.32
N SER A 65 8.23 14.05 5.45
CA SER A 65 9.61 13.66 5.75
C SER A 65 9.84 12.23 6.30
N LYS A 66 8.79 11.47 6.64
CA LYS A 66 8.93 10.15 7.28
C LYS A 66 8.55 8.98 6.37
N GLY A 67 7.49 9.11 5.56
CA GLY A 67 7.05 8.04 4.66
C GLY A 67 5.54 7.85 4.64
N TYR A 68 5.08 6.60 4.71
CA TYR A 68 3.67 6.24 4.60
C TYR A 68 3.21 5.37 5.76
N PHE A 69 1.94 5.48 6.11
CA PHE A 69 1.29 4.71 7.17
C PHE A 69 -0.04 4.17 6.65
N LEU A 70 -0.34 2.90 6.92
CA LEU A 70 -1.69 2.36 6.71
C LEU A 70 -2.49 2.53 7.99
N LYS A 71 -3.66 3.14 7.86
CA LYS A 71 -4.65 3.15 8.93
C LYS A 71 -5.33 1.79 8.93
N CYS A 72 -4.92 0.90 9.85
CA CYS A 72 -5.62 -0.37 10.04
C CYS A 72 -7.07 -0.10 10.43
N ILE A 73 -8.01 -0.71 9.72
CA ILE A 73 -9.43 -0.64 10.06
C ILE A 73 -9.71 -1.83 10.98
N ASP A 74 -9.57 -1.61 12.29
CA ASP A 74 -9.76 -2.65 13.30
C ASP A 74 -11.20 -3.21 13.32
N HIS A 75 -12.15 -2.56 12.65
CA HIS A 75 -13.56 -2.96 12.63
C HIS A 75 -14.05 -3.60 11.30
N ASP A 76 -13.29 -3.54 10.21
CA ASP A 76 -13.69 -4.03 8.86
C ASP A 76 -12.73 -5.07 8.28
N SER A 77 -11.97 -5.77 9.13
CA SER A 77 -11.00 -6.78 8.73
C SER A 77 -11.63 -7.92 7.91
N GLN A 78 -12.94 -8.17 8.10
CA GLN A 78 -13.71 -9.16 7.33
C GLN A 78 -13.96 -8.71 5.89
N LYS A 79 -14.30 -7.43 5.67
CA LYS A 79 -14.46 -6.85 4.32
C LYS A 79 -13.15 -6.81 3.57
N LEU A 80 -12.05 -6.45 4.23
CA LEU A 80 -10.72 -6.48 3.62
C LEU A 80 -10.30 -7.91 3.27
N ARG A 81 -10.55 -8.90 4.14
CA ARG A 81 -10.28 -10.31 3.83
C ARG A 81 -11.12 -10.82 2.65
N SER A 82 -12.40 -10.47 2.57
CA SER A 82 -13.26 -10.82 1.44
C SER A 82 -12.85 -10.10 0.15
N PHE A 83 -12.49 -8.81 0.23
CA PHE A 83 -12.03 -8.02 -0.90
C PHE A 83 -10.68 -8.52 -1.42
N PHE A 84 -9.67 -8.70 -0.56
CA PHE A 84 -8.37 -9.22 -0.96
C PHE A 84 -8.44 -10.69 -1.38
N GLY A 85 -9.32 -11.49 -0.76
CA GLY A 85 -9.63 -12.84 -1.20
C GLY A 85 -10.15 -12.85 -2.64
N TRP A 86 -11.15 -12.03 -2.96
CA TRP A 86 -11.63 -11.87 -4.34
C TRP A 86 -10.53 -11.31 -5.27
N PHE A 87 -9.79 -10.30 -4.81
CA PHE A 87 -8.79 -9.58 -5.60
C PHE A 87 -7.57 -10.43 -5.94
N LEU A 88 -7.21 -11.42 -5.11
CA LEU A 88 -6.15 -12.39 -5.40
C LEU A 88 -6.61 -13.53 -6.32
N ILE A 89 -7.92 -13.77 -6.42
CA ILE A 89 -8.50 -14.80 -7.32
C ILE A 89 -8.84 -14.20 -8.69
N ALA A 90 -9.06 -12.88 -8.76
CA ALA A 90 -9.19 -12.17 -10.03
C ALA A 90 -7.81 -11.91 -10.63
N ASP A 91 -7.40 -12.70 -11.62
CA ASP A 91 -6.14 -12.56 -12.36
C ASP A 91 -5.96 -11.14 -12.97
N PHE A 92 -5.26 -10.25 -12.26
CA PHE A 92 -4.96 -8.86 -12.68
C PHE A 92 -3.49 -8.52 -12.57
#